data_AF-A0A540LPV0-F1
#
_entry.id   AF-A0A540LPV0-F1
#
_cell.length_a   1.000
_cell.length_b   1.000
_cell.length_c   1.000
_cell.angle_alpha   90.00
_cell.angle_beta   90.00
_cell.angle_gamma   90.00
#
_symmetry.space_group_name_H-M   'P 1'
#
loop_
_entity.id
_entity.type
_entity.pdbx_description
1 polymer ?
#
loop_
_entity_poly.entity_id
_entity_poly.type
_entity_poly.pdbx_seq_one_letter_code
_entity_poly.pdbx_strand_id
1 'polypeptide(L)'
;MVPRAQGWSKEGHMMTCRIAQALLEPEAAEAVQNLLPHYVDGDLSALCVWPDQIRHWYRYRWTSPLHFIDTPDNACTFDYSKDYFLPRLPVVEKRIAQGGVRLAAILNHVFSSGQDTGVDDDVSHSPT
;
A
#
# COMPACT_ATOMS: atom_id res chain seq x y z
N MET A 1 -24.90 25.98 5.00
CA MET A 1 -24.76 24.61 4.46
C MET A 1 -23.73 24.70 3.34
N VAL A 2 -22.53 24.15 3.53
CA VAL A 2 -21.45 24.22 2.53
C VAL A 2 -21.75 23.22 1.40
N PRO A 3 -21.54 23.54 0.11
CA PRO A 3 -21.71 22.57 -0.98
C PRO A 3 -20.76 21.40 -0.75
N ARG A 4 -21.28 20.17 -0.71
CA ARG A 4 -20.42 18.98 -0.68
C ARG A 4 -19.70 18.90 -2.02
N ALA A 5 -18.38 18.72 -1.99
CA ALA A 5 -17.65 18.30 -3.18
C ALA A 5 -18.27 16.99 -3.69
N GLN A 6 -18.73 16.99 -4.94
CA GLN A 6 -19.20 15.79 -5.63
C GLN A 6 -17.94 14.97 -5.96
N GLY A 7 -17.55 14.09 -5.05
CA GLY A 7 -16.53 13.08 -5.33
C GLY A 7 -17.05 12.09 -6.36
N TRP A 8 -16.15 11.37 -7.03
CA TRP A 8 -16.54 10.30 -7.93
C TRP A 8 -17.19 9.15 -7.17
N SER A 9 -18.32 8.64 -7.68
CA SER A 9 -18.85 7.33 -7.31
C SER A 9 -18.20 6.23 -8.16
N LYS A 10 -18.73 5.02 -8.10
CA LYS A 10 -18.28 3.85 -8.86
C LYS A 10 -18.05 4.16 -10.35
N GLU A 11 -18.98 4.88 -10.96
CA GLU A 11 -19.04 5.22 -12.38
C GLU A 11 -17.90 6.15 -12.78
N GLY A 12 -17.60 7.15 -11.95
CA GLY A 12 -16.48 8.07 -12.18
C GLY A 12 -15.12 7.38 -12.12
N HIS A 13 -14.95 6.48 -11.14
CA HIS A 13 -13.75 5.66 -11.03
C HIS A 13 -13.57 4.75 -12.26
N MET A 14 -14.61 4.04 -12.68
CA MET A 14 -14.56 3.17 -13.85
C MET A 14 -14.24 3.96 -15.12
N MET A 15 -14.91 5.11 -15.35
CA MET A 15 -14.67 5.95 -16.53
C MET A 15 -13.23 6.45 -16.59
N THR A 16 -12.73 7.00 -15.47
CA THR A 16 -11.35 7.51 -15.36
C THR A 16 -10.34 6.43 -15.72
N CYS A 17 -10.52 5.22 -15.20
CA CYS A 17 -9.60 4.12 -15.46
C CYS A 17 -9.67 3.58 -16.89
N ARG A 18 -10.84 3.55 -17.52
CA ARG A 18 -10.95 3.15 -18.93
C ARG A 18 -10.22 4.13 -19.84
N ILE A 19 -10.39 5.43 -19.60
CA ILE A 19 -9.69 6.47 -20.35
C ILE A 19 -8.18 6.34 -20.13
N ALA A 20 -7.74 6.19 -18.88
CA ALA A 20 -6.32 6.02 -18.58
C ALA A 20 -5.73 4.78 -19.25
N GLN A 21 -6.42 3.63 -19.16
CA GLN A 21 -5.95 2.37 -19.75
C GLN A 21 -5.83 2.45 -21.27
N ALA A 22 -6.74 3.15 -21.95
CA ALA A 22 -6.69 3.35 -23.40
C ALA A 22 -5.54 4.27 -23.86
N LEU A 23 -4.93 5.02 -22.93
CA LEU A 23 -3.86 5.98 -23.20
C LEU A 23 -2.49 5.52 -22.67
N LEU A 24 -2.38 4.26 -22.20
CA LEU A 24 -1.11 3.72 -21.73
C LEU A 24 -0.16 3.47 -22.90
N GLU A 25 1.10 3.87 -22.72
CA GLU A 25 2.21 3.39 -23.56
C GLU A 25 2.39 1.87 -23.42
N PRO A 26 2.97 1.18 -24.41
CA PRO A 26 3.06 -0.28 -24.43
C PRO A 26 3.69 -0.88 -23.17
N GLU A 27 4.79 -0.31 -22.68
CA GLU A 27 5.49 -0.80 -21.49
C GLU A 27 4.62 -0.68 -20.23
N ALA A 28 3.86 0.41 -20.12
CA ALA A 28 2.94 0.61 -19.00
C ALA A 28 1.72 -0.32 -19.09
N ALA A 29 1.21 -0.55 -20.31
CA ALA A 29 0.11 -1.47 -20.55
C ALA A 29 0.49 -2.92 -20.18
N GLU A 30 1.68 -3.37 -20.55
CA GLU A 30 2.22 -4.67 -20.16
C GLU A 30 2.36 -4.78 -18.64
N ALA A 31 2.94 -3.77 -18.00
CA ALA A 31 3.08 -3.74 -16.54
C ALA A 31 1.73 -3.82 -15.82
N VAL A 32 0.72 -3.07 -16.30
CA VAL A 32 -0.64 -3.13 -15.75
C VAL A 32 -1.24 -4.52 -15.93
N GLN A 33 -1.14 -5.12 -17.12
CA GLN A 33 -1.64 -6.47 -17.38
C GLN A 33 -1.00 -7.52 -16.45
N ASN A 34 0.32 -7.43 -16.22
CA ASN A 34 1.04 -8.35 -15.35
C ASN A 34 0.70 -8.20 -13.86
N LEU A 35 0.24 -7.02 -13.44
CA LEU A 35 -0.16 -6.75 -12.05
C LEU A 35 -1.64 -7.06 -11.79
N LEU A 36 -2.48 -7.05 -12.82
CA LEU A 36 -3.89 -7.33 -12.67
C LEU A 36 -4.15 -8.83 -12.43
N PRO A 37 -5.09 -9.18 -11.55
CA PRO A 37 -5.44 -10.57 -11.33
C PRO A 37 -6.18 -11.13 -12.55
N HIS A 38 -5.95 -12.41 -12.86
CA HIS A 38 -6.51 -13.05 -14.07
C HIS A 38 -8.04 -12.94 -14.22
N TYR A 39 -8.80 -12.83 -13.12
CA TYR A 39 -10.27 -12.79 -13.18
C TYR A 39 -10.85 -11.48 -13.76
N VAL A 40 -10.06 -10.41 -13.89
CA VAL A 40 -10.52 -9.17 -14.51
C VAL A 40 -10.18 -9.07 -16.00
N ASP A 41 -9.55 -10.10 -16.57
CA ASP A 41 -9.25 -10.20 -18.01
C ASP A 41 -8.57 -8.94 -18.57
N GLY A 42 -7.61 -8.41 -17.81
CA GLY A 42 -6.90 -7.19 -18.16
C GLY A 42 -7.69 -5.88 -18.04
N ASP A 43 -8.96 -5.88 -17.62
CA ASP A 43 -9.75 -4.65 -17.43
C ASP A 43 -9.38 -3.95 -16.10
N LEU A 44 -8.62 -2.86 -16.18
CA LEU A 44 -8.24 -2.05 -15.01
C LEU A 44 -9.49 -1.46 -14.32
N SER A 45 -10.51 -1.08 -15.09
CA SER A 45 -11.70 -0.40 -14.58
C SER A 45 -12.51 -1.28 -13.62
N ALA A 46 -12.40 -2.61 -13.76
CA ALA A 46 -13.02 -3.57 -12.85
C ALA A 46 -12.52 -3.46 -11.40
N LEU A 47 -11.30 -2.94 -11.18
CA LEU A 47 -10.69 -2.80 -9.84
C LEU A 47 -10.57 -1.37 -9.33
N CYS A 48 -10.92 -0.36 -10.13
CA CYS A 48 -10.72 1.03 -9.72
C CYS A 48 -11.59 1.51 -8.56
N VAL A 49 -12.58 0.71 -8.17
CA VAL A 49 -13.45 0.94 -7.01
C VAL A 49 -13.02 0.14 -5.78
N TRP A 50 -12.04 -0.76 -5.92
CA TRP A 50 -11.54 -1.58 -4.82
C TRP A 50 -11.04 -0.76 -3.61
N PRO A 51 -10.33 0.37 -3.78
CA PRO A 51 -9.94 1.22 -2.65
C PRO A 51 -11.12 1.70 -1.79
N ASP A 52 -12.25 2.04 -2.42
CA ASP A 52 -13.48 2.45 -1.73
C ASP A 52 -14.15 1.29 -0.98
N GLN A 53 -13.94 0.05 -1.39
CA GLN A 53 -14.44 -1.12 -0.67
C GLN A 53 -13.58 -1.38 0.58
N ILE A 54 -12.26 -1.40 0.42
CA ILE A 54 -11.35 -1.81 1.50
C ILE A 54 -11.19 -0.77 2.60
N ARG A 55 -11.42 0.52 2.32
CA ARG A 55 -11.30 1.60 3.34
C ARG A 55 -12.23 1.41 4.54
N HIS A 56 -13.26 0.57 4.41
CA HIS A 56 -14.17 0.20 5.49
C HIS A 56 -13.72 -1.04 6.28
N TRP A 57 -12.78 -1.83 5.75
CA TRP A 57 -12.27 -3.03 6.41
C TRP A 57 -11.31 -2.64 7.53
N TYR A 58 -11.40 -3.30 8.68
CA TYR A 58 -10.57 -3.00 9.85
C TYR A 58 -9.06 -2.91 9.53
N ARG A 59 -8.55 -3.86 8.75
CA ARG A 59 -7.14 -3.92 8.33
C ARG A 59 -6.70 -2.71 7.48
N TYR A 60 -7.62 -2.13 6.72
CA TYR A 60 -7.36 -1.09 5.73
C TYR A 60 -8.01 0.25 6.09
N ARG A 61 -8.61 0.40 7.28
CA ARG A 61 -9.27 1.62 7.73
C ARG A 61 -8.41 2.89 7.64
N TRP A 62 -7.09 2.72 7.74
CA TRP A 62 -6.09 3.77 7.59
C TRP A 62 -5.99 4.36 6.16
N THR A 63 -6.55 3.69 5.14
CA THR A 63 -6.60 4.22 3.77
C THR A 63 -7.74 5.21 3.61
N SER A 64 -8.77 5.18 4.48
CA SER A 64 -9.94 6.04 4.38
C SER A 64 -9.64 7.53 4.19
N PRO A 65 -8.72 8.15 4.96
CA PRO A 65 -8.44 9.56 4.76
C PRO A 65 -7.54 9.82 3.53
N LEU A 66 -6.95 8.81 2.89
CA LEU A 66 -6.17 9.01 1.65
C LEU A 66 -7.05 9.38 0.44
N HIS A 67 -8.38 9.23 0.54
CA HIS A 67 -9.32 9.54 -0.54
C HIS A 67 -9.64 11.03 -0.68
N PHE A 68 -9.28 11.87 0.30
CA PHE A 68 -9.65 13.27 0.31
C PHE A 68 -8.66 14.13 1.11
N ILE A 69 -8.77 15.43 0.91
CA ILE A 69 -8.06 16.48 1.64
C ILE A 69 -9.12 17.44 2.15
N ASP A 70 -9.13 17.69 3.46
CA ASP A 70 -10.01 18.67 4.08
C ASP A 70 -9.25 20.00 4.14
N THR A 71 -9.79 21.03 3.49
CA THR A 71 -9.27 22.41 3.55
C THR A 71 -10.11 23.26 4.49
N PRO A 72 -9.59 24.34 5.09
CA PRO A 72 -10.38 25.22 5.93
C PRO A 72 -11.61 25.78 5.23
N ASP A 73 -12.72 25.88 5.96
CA ASP A 73 -13.99 26.39 5.44
C ASP A 73 -13.82 27.78 4.80
N ASN A 74 -14.36 27.95 3.60
CA ASN A 74 -14.33 29.19 2.81
C ASN A 74 -12.93 29.69 2.41
N ALA A 75 -11.85 28.94 2.65
CA ALA A 75 -10.52 29.35 2.24
C ALA A 75 -10.33 29.29 0.71
N CYS A 76 -10.97 28.32 0.04
CA CYS A 76 -10.82 28.06 -1.39
C CYS A 76 -9.35 27.95 -1.86
N THR A 77 -8.46 27.56 -0.94
CA THR A 77 -7.03 27.37 -1.15
C THR A 77 -6.60 26.04 -0.57
N PHE A 78 -5.46 25.55 -1.05
CA PHE A 78 -4.82 24.32 -0.58
C PHE A 78 -3.40 24.63 -0.12
N ASP A 79 -3.08 24.27 1.12
CA ASP A 79 -1.74 24.32 1.71
C ASP A 79 -1.25 22.88 1.93
N TYR A 80 -0.27 22.44 1.14
CA TYR A 80 0.25 21.07 1.20
C TYR A 80 0.73 20.67 2.60
N SER A 81 1.38 21.59 3.33
CA SER A 81 1.94 21.29 4.65
C SER A 81 0.82 21.06 5.67
N LYS A 82 -0.15 21.97 5.70
CA LYS A 82 -1.23 21.99 6.70
C LYS A 82 -2.36 21.03 6.37
N ASP A 83 -2.80 20.98 5.13
CA ASP A 83 -4.02 20.26 4.74
C ASP A 83 -3.73 18.78 4.42
N TYR A 84 -2.49 18.45 4.04
CA TYR A 84 -2.09 17.09 3.67
C TYR A 84 -0.95 16.54 4.54
N PHE A 85 0.23 17.15 4.54
CA PHE A 85 1.43 16.55 5.12
C PHE A 85 1.30 16.28 6.63
N LEU A 86 0.99 17.30 7.43
CA LEU A 86 0.87 17.16 8.88
C LEU A 86 -0.25 16.18 9.29
N PRO A 87 -1.47 16.23 8.72
CA PRO A 87 -2.52 15.25 9.02
C PRO A 87 -2.20 13.81 8.59
N ARG A 88 -1.29 13.61 7.62
CA ARG A 88 -0.93 12.28 7.10
C ARG A 88 0.32 11.69 7.75
N LEU A 89 1.13 12.52 8.41
CA LEU A 89 2.37 12.10 9.06
C LEU A 89 2.19 10.88 10.00
N PRO A 90 1.17 10.79 10.87
CA PRO A 90 1.01 9.63 11.76
C PRO A 90 0.76 8.31 11.00
N VAL A 91 0.12 8.38 9.82
CA VAL A 91 -0.08 7.20 8.95
C VAL A 91 1.25 6.78 8.36
N VAL A 92 2.04 7.73 7.86
CA VAL A 92 3.36 7.47 7.26
C VAL A 92 4.31 6.85 8.29
N GLU A 93 4.44 7.47 9.46
CA GLU A 93 5.28 6.98 10.57
C GLU A 93 4.93 5.53 10.94
N LYS A 94 3.63 5.24 11.12
CA LYS A 94 3.16 3.88 11.44
C LYS A 94 3.52 2.87 10.35
N ARG A 95 3.41 3.24 9.07
CA ARG A 95 3.70 2.32 7.96
C ARG A 95 5.20 2.09 7.77
N ILE A 96 6.02 3.14 7.97
CA ILE A 96 7.48 3.02 8.01
C ILE A 96 7.90 2.07 9.13
N ALA A 97 7.37 2.26 10.35
CA ALA A 97 7.68 1.40 11.49
C ALA A 97 7.30 -0.07 11.23
N GLN A 98 6.10 -0.32 10.67
CA GLN A 98 5.69 -1.67 10.28
C GLN A 98 6.57 -2.27 9.18
N GLY A 99 7.04 -1.45 8.24
CA GLY A 99 8.00 -1.84 7.22
C GLY A 99 9.31 -2.31 7.85
N GLY A 100 9.85 -1.53 8.79
CA GLY A 100 11.05 -1.88 9.56
C GLY A 100 10.92 -3.20 10.31
N VAL A 101 9.79 -3.45 10.97
CA VAL A 101 9.54 -4.73 11.66
C VAL A 101 9.54 -5.92 10.70
N ARG A 102 8.89 -5.79 9.52
CA ARG A 102 8.88 -6.86 8.51
C ARG A 102 10.27 -7.11 7.94
N LEU A 103 11.01 -6.04 7.67
CA LEU A 103 12.40 -6.14 7.20
C LEU A 103 13.27 -6.85 8.24
N ALA A 104 13.17 -6.48 9.52
CA ALA A 104 13.90 -7.14 10.60
C ALA A 104 13.57 -8.64 10.69
N ALA A 105 12.30 -9.02 10.55
CA ALA A 105 11.91 -10.43 10.54
C ALA A 105 12.54 -11.20 9.36
N ILE A 106 12.60 -10.61 8.16
CA ILE A 106 13.25 -11.21 6.99
C ILE A 106 14.76 -11.35 7.22
N LEU A 107 15.41 -10.31 7.75
CA LEU A 107 16.84 -10.35 8.04
C LEU A 107 17.17 -11.45 9.07
N ASN A 108 16.39 -11.54 10.15
CA ASN A 108 16.55 -12.60 11.14
C ASN A 108 16.39 -13.99 10.51
N HIS A 109 15.43 -14.17 9.60
CA HIS A 109 15.26 -15.44 8.90
C HIS A 109 16.49 -15.82 8.05
N VAL A 110 17.04 -14.87 7.30
CA VAL A 110 18.21 -15.09 6.43
C VAL A 110 19.49 -15.36 7.23
N PHE A 111 19.70 -14.65 8.34
CA PHE A 111 20.95 -14.75 9.11
C PHE A 111 20.89 -15.79 10.25
N SER A 112 19.71 -16.22 10.70
CA SER A 112 19.57 -17.32 11.65
C SER A 112 19.86 -18.70 11.03
N SER A 113 19.75 -18.83 9.69
CA SER A 113 20.08 -20.07 8.98
C SER A 113 21.58 -20.28 8.72
N GLY A 114 22.44 -19.34 9.14
CA GLY A 114 23.89 -19.38 8.93
C GLY A 114 24.73 -19.70 10.18
N GLN A 115 24.11 -20.07 11.31
CA GLN A 115 24.79 -20.25 12.61
C GLN A 115 24.91 -21.71 13.10
N ASP A 116 24.64 -22.71 12.25
CA ASP A 116 24.81 -24.14 12.56
C ASP A 116 26.04 -24.75 11.84
N THR A 117 27.26 -24.30 12.15
CA THR A 117 28.48 -25.12 11.99
C THR A 117 29.57 -24.60 12.93
N GLY A 118 29.84 -25.30 14.03
CA GLY A 118 31.03 -25.04 14.85
C GLY A 118 30.93 -25.35 16.34
N VAL A 119 30.44 -26.53 16.72
CA VAL A 119 30.83 -27.16 17.99
C VAL A 119 31.18 -28.61 17.68
N ASP A 120 32.44 -28.85 17.34
CA ASP A 120 33.02 -30.20 17.36
C ASP A 120 33.40 -30.53 18.81
N ASP A 121 32.47 -31.12 19.55
CA ASP A 121 32.76 -31.83 20.80
C ASP A 121 33.16 -33.28 20.46
N ASP A 122 34.45 -33.55 20.26
CA ASP A 122 34.96 -34.92 20.34
C ASP A 122 36.39 -34.98 20.92
N VAL A 123 36.49 -35.23 22.23
CA VAL A 123 37.63 -35.94 22.81
C VAL A 123 37.10 -36.98 23.80
N SER A 124 37.00 -38.20 23.27
CA SER A 124 36.79 -39.49 23.94
C SER A 124 37.50 -39.63 25.30
N HIS A 125 36.74 -39.99 26.34
CA HIS A 125 37.25 -40.69 27.52
C HIS A 125 37.15 -42.21 27.30
N SER A 126 38.28 -42.92 27.37
CA SER A 126 38.34 -44.39 27.39
C SER A 126 38.25 -44.90 28.83
N PRO A 127 37.46 -45.95 29.15
CA PRO A 127 37.61 -46.68 30.39
C PRO A 127 38.55 -47.89 30.23
N THR A 128 39.17 -48.21 31.36
CA THR A 128 40.16 -49.24 31.72
C THR A 128 40.05 -50.59 31.02
#